data_AF-A0A8T5VGD1-F1
#
_entry.id   AF-A0A8T5VGD1-F1
#
_cell.length_a   1.000
_cell.length_b   1.000
_cell.length_c   1.000
_cell.angle_alpha   90.00
_cell.angle_beta   90.00
_cell.angle_gamma   90.00
#
_symmetry.space_group_name_H-M   'P 1'
#
loop_
_entity.id
_entity.type
_entity.pdbx_description
1 polymer ?
#
loop_
_entity_poly.entity_id
_entity_poly.type
_entity_poly.pdbx_seq_one_letter_code
_entity_poly.pdbx_strand_id
1 'polypeptide(L)'
;MNVNSATDSTSKSNATSSTKNTASNTVDYNTFLQLLVAEMKNQDPTNPMDTSQYMSQFAQLSTVEQAMQTNSKLDALLSSQSLSQANGLIGKTVSFTDATGATFSGKVVSISINNDGSIATLENGTKVAVGPGLTISQS
;
A
#
# COMPACT_ATOMS: atom_id res chain seq x y z
N MET A 1 27.47 -46.11 19.54
CA MET A 1 28.00 -44.76 19.23
C MET A 1 27.07 -43.73 19.83
N ASN A 2 27.63 -42.58 20.17
CA ASN A 2 27.19 -41.66 21.20
C ASN A 2 25.95 -40.83 20.85
N VAL A 3 25.25 -40.47 21.94
CA VAL A 3 24.25 -39.41 22.12
C VAL A 3 24.80 -38.00 21.83
N ASN A 4 23.88 -37.02 21.84
CA ASN A 4 24.08 -35.57 22.02
C ASN A 4 24.14 -34.78 20.69
N SER A 5 23.38 -33.71 20.46
CA SER A 5 22.46 -32.93 21.28
C SER A 5 21.70 -31.96 20.37
N ALA A 6 20.56 -31.46 20.88
CA ALA A 6 20.26 -30.04 21.02
C ALA A 6 18.81 -29.69 20.65
N THR A 7 18.05 -29.41 21.72
CA THR A 7 17.23 -28.20 21.93
C THR A 7 16.03 -28.01 20.99
N ASP A 8 14.79 -28.20 21.44
CA ASP A 8 14.05 -27.37 22.40
C ASP A 8 13.74 -25.96 21.86
N SER A 9 12.54 -25.49 22.20
CA SER A 9 11.99 -24.14 22.07
C SER A 9 11.12 -23.88 20.83
N THR A 10 9.82 -24.03 21.07
CA THR A 10 8.81 -22.98 20.84
C THR A 10 9.28 -21.74 20.10
N SER A 11 8.65 -21.44 18.98
CA SER A 11 8.36 -20.05 18.60
C SER A 11 7.02 -20.02 17.88
N LYS A 12 5.99 -19.90 18.71
CA LYS A 12 4.75 -19.20 18.42
C LYS A 12 5.15 -17.92 17.70
N SER A 13 5.06 -17.89 16.37
CA SER A 13 5.17 -16.64 15.63
C SER A 13 3.88 -15.89 15.93
N ASN A 14 3.89 -15.23 17.09
CA ASN A 14 3.13 -14.02 17.31
C ASN A 14 3.50 -13.14 16.12
N ALA A 15 2.65 -13.16 15.09
CA ALA A 15 2.53 -12.04 14.20
C ALA A 15 2.11 -10.87 15.09
N THR A 16 3.10 -10.25 15.73
CA THR A 16 3.04 -8.85 16.10
C THR A 16 2.81 -8.17 14.77
N SER A 17 1.53 -8.04 14.41
CA SER A 17 1.05 -6.96 13.61
C SER A 17 1.64 -5.74 14.28
N SER A 18 2.76 -5.27 13.75
CA SER A 18 3.22 -3.92 13.93
C SER A 18 2.06 -3.10 13.40
N THR A 19 1.12 -2.79 14.29
CA THR A 19 0.18 -1.70 14.13
C THR A 19 1.11 -0.53 13.85
N LYS A 20 1.29 -0.23 12.55
CA LYS A 20 1.94 1.00 12.12
C LYS A 20 1.18 2.06 12.89
N ASN A 21 1.87 2.60 13.88
CA ASN A 21 1.34 3.62 14.74
C ASN A 21 1.21 4.86 13.85
N THR A 22 0.09 4.95 13.12
CA THR A 22 -0.28 6.10 12.29
C THR A 22 -0.51 7.35 13.15
N ALA A 23 -0.27 7.27 14.46
CA ALA A 23 -0.30 8.39 15.38
C ALA A 23 1.00 9.24 15.37
N SER A 24 2.00 8.95 14.54
CA SER A 24 3.22 9.77 14.51
C SER A 24 3.03 11.14 13.82
N ASN A 25 2.17 11.25 12.80
CA ASN A 25 2.17 12.45 11.95
C ASN A 25 1.29 13.61 12.46
N THR A 26 0.35 13.37 13.39
CA THR A 26 -0.47 14.43 13.99
C THR A 26 0.16 15.03 15.25
N VAL A 27 1.15 14.35 15.82
CA VAL A 27 1.87 14.76 17.03
C VAL A 27 2.84 15.92 16.74
N ASP A 28 3.39 16.00 15.52
CA ASP A 28 4.40 17.02 15.18
C ASP A 28 3.84 18.45 15.03
N TYR A 29 2.64 18.62 14.45
CA TYR A 29 2.04 19.96 14.32
C TYR A 29 1.65 20.57 15.67
N ASN A 30 0.99 19.79 16.53
CA ASN A 30 0.57 20.28 17.85
C ASN A 30 1.77 20.54 18.76
N THR A 31 2.80 19.69 18.71
CA THR A 31 4.04 19.89 19.47
C THR A 31 4.79 21.13 18.98
N PHE A 32 4.84 21.38 17.66
CA PHE A 32 5.41 22.60 17.10
C PHE A 32 4.63 23.86 17.50
N LEU A 33 3.29 23.85 17.44
CA LEU A 33 2.47 24.97 17.92
C LEU A 33 2.66 25.21 19.43
N GLN A 34 2.84 24.16 20.22
CA GLN A 34 3.10 24.27 21.65
C GLN A 34 4.48 24.89 21.91
N LEU A 35 5.49 24.48 21.16
CA LEU A 35 6.84 25.07 21.21
C LEU A 35 6.83 26.52 20.72
N LEU A 36 6.05 26.85 19.68
CA LEU A 36 5.87 28.21 19.17
C LEU A 36 5.20 29.13 20.21
N VAL A 37 4.15 28.66 20.88
CA VAL A 37 3.49 29.40 21.95
C VAL A 37 4.41 29.55 23.17
N ALA A 38 5.22 28.54 23.48
CA ALA A 38 6.21 28.61 24.54
C ALA A 38 7.33 29.63 24.24
N GLU A 39 7.86 29.64 23.02
CA GLU A 39 8.81 30.64 22.52
C GLU A 39 8.20 32.05 22.56
N MET A 40 6.99 32.25 22.02
CA MET A 40 6.29 33.54 22.04
C MET A 40 6.04 34.09 23.44
N LYS A 41 5.79 33.24 24.43
CA LYS A 41 5.64 33.66 25.84
C LYS A 41 6.96 34.08 26.48
N ASN A 42 8.10 33.74 25.87
CA ASN A 42 9.43 33.95 26.42
C ASN A 42 10.31 34.88 25.56
N GLN A 43 9.77 35.45 24.47
CA GLN A 43 10.45 36.44 23.63
C GLN A 43 10.36 37.84 24.24
N ASP A 44 11.47 38.57 24.20
CA ASP A 44 11.53 39.99 24.54
C ASP A 44 10.80 40.80 23.45
N PRO A 45 9.84 41.69 23.81
CA PRO A 45 9.03 42.44 22.85
C PRO A 45 9.82 43.37 21.90
N THR A 46 11.12 43.56 22.13
CA THR A 46 11.99 44.43 21.33
C THR A 46 12.68 43.75 20.15
N ASN A 47 12.63 42.42 20.03
CA ASN A 47 13.18 41.68 18.88
C ASN A 47 12.27 40.50 18.48
N PRO A 48 11.17 40.75 17.76
CA PRO A 48 10.37 39.68 17.19
C PRO A 48 11.19 38.96 16.11
N MET A 49 11.80 37.82 16.44
CA MET A 49 12.35 36.95 15.40
C MET A 49 11.22 36.43 14.50
N ASP A 50 11.52 36.22 13.22
CA ASP A 50 10.59 35.96 12.12
C ASP A 50 9.99 34.53 12.15
N THR A 51 9.29 34.22 13.24
CA THR A 51 8.56 32.98 13.49
C THR A 51 7.49 32.69 12.42
N SER A 52 7.07 33.72 11.67
CA SER A 52 6.15 33.62 10.53
C SER A 52 6.74 32.81 9.37
N GLN A 53 8.04 32.94 9.13
CA GLN A 53 8.75 32.30 8.01
C GLN A 53 8.90 30.78 8.22
N TYR A 54 9.05 30.34 9.48
CA TYR A 54 9.09 28.92 9.83
C TYR A 54 7.68 28.29 9.83
N MET A 55 6.67 29.03 10.31
CA MET A 55 5.27 28.58 10.26
C MET A 55 4.81 28.33 8.82
N SER A 56 5.15 29.24 7.90
CA SER A 56 4.80 29.08 6.48
C SER A 56 5.48 27.87 5.84
N GLN A 57 6.77 27.63 6.11
CA GLN A 57 7.48 26.43 5.64
C GLN A 57 6.94 25.13 6.25
N PHE A 58 6.58 25.13 7.54
CA PHE A 58 5.97 23.96 8.18
C PHE A 58 4.58 23.66 7.59
N ALA A 59 3.74 24.69 7.40
CA ALA A 59 2.44 24.52 6.78
C ALA A 59 2.57 23.94 5.35
N GLN A 60 3.58 24.38 4.60
CA GLN A 60 3.90 23.82 3.28
C GLN A 60 4.33 22.34 3.37
N LEU A 61 5.18 21.98 4.34
CA LEU A 61 5.54 20.57 4.55
C LEU A 61 4.33 19.71 4.95
N SER A 62 3.51 20.19 5.89
CA SER A 62 2.33 19.46 6.38
C SER A 62 1.30 19.22 5.26
N THR A 63 1.09 20.19 4.38
CA THR A 63 0.22 20.01 3.22
C THR A 63 0.78 18.99 2.22
N VAL A 64 2.09 18.96 2.00
CA VAL A 64 2.75 17.94 1.17
C VAL A 64 2.61 16.55 1.79
N GLU A 65 2.85 16.42 3.10
CA GLU A 65 2.67 15.15 3.81
C GLU A 65 1.23 14.65 3.78
N GLN A 66 0.26 15.56 3.95
CA GLN A 66 -1.15 15.21 3.86
C GLN A 66 -1.54 14.78 2.44
N ALA A 67 -0.97 15.41 1.42
CA ALA A 67 -1.12 14.97 0.03
C ALA A 67 -0.52 13.57 -0.18
N MET A 68 0.69 13.31 0.34
CA MET A 68 1.31 11.98 0.27
C MET A 68 0.47 10.91 0.98
N GLN A 69 -0.06 11.20 2.17
CA GLN A 69 -0.94 10.27 2.88
C GLN A 69 -2.24 10.01 2.11
N THR A 70 -2.79 11.05 1.47
CA THR A 70 -3.98 10.92 0.63
C THR A 70 -3.70 10.02 -0.56
N ASN A 71 -2.60 10.24 -1.27
CA ASN A 71 -2.18 9.39 -2.40
C ASN A 71 -2.01 7.93 -1.96
N SER A 72 -1.32 7.69 -0.83
CA SER A 72 -1.16 6.32 -0.30
C SER A 72 -2.49 5.64 0.03
N LYS A 73 -3.48 6.38 0.55
CA LYS A 73 -4.83 5.86 0.78
C LYS A 73 -5.55 5.57 -0.54
N LEU A 74 -5.39 6.42 -1.55
CA LEU A 74 -5.96 6.20 -2.88
C LEU A 74 -5.36 4.94 -3.54
N ASP A 75 -4.05 4.73 -3.43
CA ASP A 75 -3.38 3.53 -3.95
C ASP A 75 -3.89 2.26 -3.26
N ALA A 76 -4.11 2.32 -1.94
CA ALA A 76 -4.69 1.21 -1.18
C ALA A 76 -6.14 0.91 -1.61
N LEU A 77 -6.94 1.95 -1.86
CA LEU A 77 -8.31 1.79 -2.37
C LEU A 77 -8.32 1.20 -3.77
N LEU A 78 -7.46 1.68 -4.66
CA LEU A 78 -7.34 1.15 -6.02
C LEU A 78 -6.94 -0.33 -5.99
N SER A 79 -5.97 -0.69 -5.15
CA SER A 79 -5.53 -2.07 -4.96
C SER A 79 -6.67 -2.97 -4.45
N SER A 80 -7.45 -2.50 -3.48
CA SER A 80 -8.63 -3.21 -2.97
C SER A 80 -9.70 -3.40 -4.05
N GLN A 81 -9.95 -2.36 -4.84
CA GLN A 81 -10.91 -2.42 -5.93
C GLN A 81 -10.47 -3.40 -7.03
N SER A 82 -9.18 -3.40 -7.40
CA SER A 82 -8.61 -4.37 -8.33
C SER A 82 -8.70 -5.80 -7.81
N LEU A 83 -8.45 -6.01 -6.51
CA LEU A 83 -8.60 -7.32 -5.88
C LEU A 83 -10.05 -7.82 -5.88
N SER A 84 -11.02 -6.93 -5.63
CA SER A 84 -12.44 -7.26 -5.71
C SER A 84 -12.85 -7.69 -7.12
N GLN A 85 -12.40 -6.95 -8.14
CA GLN A 85 -12.64 -7.31 -9.55
C GLN A 85 -11.96 -8.64 -9.91
N ALA A 86 -10.73 -8.84 -9.44
CA ALA A 86 -9.99 -10.09 -9.63
C ALA A 86 -10.71 -11.28 -8.98
N ASN A 87 -11.24 -11.13 -7.77
CA ASN A 87 -12.00 -12.20 -7.11
C ASN A 87 -13.25 -12.60 -7.92
N GLY A 88 -13.89 -11.64 -8.59
CA GLY A 88 -14.99 -11.92 -9.53
C GLY A 88 -14.56 -12.68 -10.78
N LEU A 89 -13.28 -12.64 -11.17
CA LEU A 89 -12.74 -13.36 -12.34
C LEU A 89 -12.31 -14.78 -12.00
N ILE A 90 -11.95 -15.07 -10.75
CA ILE A 90 -11.57 -16.42 -10.31
C ILE A 90 -12.74 -17.38 -10.58
N GLY A 91 -12.44 -18.49 -11.23
CA GLY A 91 -13.44 -19.49 -11.62
C GLY A 91 -14.20 -19.20 -12.91
N LYS A 92 -14.07 -18.01 -13.51
CA LYS A 92 -14.59 -17.73 -14.85
C LYS A 92 -13.65 -18.25 -15.93
N THR A 93 -14.20 -18.49 -17.12
CA THR A 93 -13.42 -18.87 -18.31
C THR A 93 -13.00 -17.60 -19.03
N VAL A 94 -11.70 -17.49 -19.32
CA VAL A 94 -11.16 -16.38 -20.11
C VAL A 94 -10.58 -16.91 -21.41
N SER A 95 -10.77 -16.14 -22.48
CA SER A 95 -10.22 -16.44 -23.79
C SER A 95 -9.43 -15.25 -24.32
N PHE A 96 -8.24 -15.50 -24.84
CA PHE A 96 -7.35 -14.50 -25.42
C PHE A 96 -6.77 -15.01 -26.74
N THR A 97 -6.47 -14.08 -27.64
CA THR A 97 -5.80 -14.38 -28.90
C THR A 97 -4.35 -13.95 -28.80
N ASP A 98 -3.43 -14.88 -29.01
CA ASP A 98 -2.00 -14.62 -29.00
C ASP A 98 -1.57 -13.87 -30.28
N ALA A 99 -0.36 -13.31 -30.29
CA ALA A 99 0.22 -12.58 -31.42
C ALA A 99 0.29 -13.41 -32.72
N THR A 100 0.22 -14.74 -32.61
CA THR A 100 0.17 -15.71 -33.71
C THR A 100 -1.24 -15.90 -34.29
N GLY A 101 -2.27 -15.27 -33.70
CA GLY A 101 -3.67 -15.41 -34.10
C GLY A 101 -4.38 -16.64 -33.51
N ALA A 102 -3.68 -17.45 -32.72
CA ALA A 102 -4.28 -18.59 -32.02
C ALA A 102 -5.09 -18.14 -30.80
N THR A 103 -6.34 -18.59 -30.69
CA THR A 103 -7.19 -18.36 -29.52
C THR A 103 -6.97 -19.44 -28.47
N PHE A 104 -6.66 -19.02 -27.26
CA PHE A 104 -6.53 -19.88 -26.09
C PHE A 104 -7.67 -19.57 -25.12
N SER A 105 -8.20 -20.61 -24.49
CA SER A 105 -9.26 -20.49 -23.49
C SER A 105 -8.94 -21.35 -22.27
N GLY A 106 -9.30 -20.87 -21.07
CA GLY A 106 -9.24 -21.68 -19.86
C GLY A 106 -9.80 -20.98 -18.64
N LYS A 107 -10.03 -21.78 -17.59
CA LYS A 107 -10.59 -21.31 -16.32
C LYS A 107 -9.52 -20.63 -15.48
N VAL A 108 -9.84 -19.47 -14.93
CA VAL A 108 -8.93 -18.73 -14.04
C VAL A 108 -8.89 -19.40 -12.67
N VAL A 109 -7.69 -19.76 -12.21
CA VAL A 109 -7.46 -20.37 -10.89
C VAL A 109 -6.98 -19.34 -9.87
N SER A 110 -6.13 -18.41 -10.28
CA SER A 110 -5.61 -17.36 -9.41
C SER A 110 -5.30 -16.09 -10.19
N ILE A 111 -5.33 -14.93 -9.53
CA ILE A 111 -4.89 -13.66 -10.09
C ILE A 111 -3.84 -13.04 -9.18
N SER A 112 -2.73 -12.60 -9.78
CA SER A 112 -1.68 -11.84 -9.12
C SER A 112 -1.78 -10.39 -9.56
N ILE A 113 -1.90 -9.47 -8.61
CA ILE A 113 -1.94 -8.03 -8.86
C ILE A 113 -0.59 -7.48 -8.46
N ASN A 114 0.15 -6.94 -9.43
CA ASN A 114 1.44 -6.28 -9.22
C ASN A 114 1.34 -4.82 -9.66
N ASN A 115 2.38 -4.04 -9.39
CA ASN A 115 2.44 -2.62 -9.77
C ASN A 115 2.34 -2.40 -11.30
N ASP A 116 2.71 -3.41 -12.09
CA ASP A 116 2.67 -3.38 -13.57
C ASP A 116 1.35 -3.92 -14.16
N GLY A 117 0.39 -4.32 -13.32
CA GLY A 117 -0.92 -4.81 -13.74
C GLY A 117 -1.32 -6.14 -13.11
N SER A 118 -2.42 -6.70 -13.62
CA SER A 118 -3.01 -7.94 -13.11
C SER A 118 -2.71 -9.11 -14.06
N ILE A 119 -2.20 -10.22 -13.52
CA ILE A 119 -1.91 -11.46 -14.27
C ILE A 119 -2.82 -12.57 -13.76
N ALA A 120 -3.64 -13.14 -14.65
CA ALA A 120 -4.43 -14.33 -14.39
C ALA A 120 -3.61 -15.59 -14.69
N THR A 121 -3.69 -16.59 -13.82
CA THR A 121 -3.15 -17.93 -14.05
C THR A 121 -4.32 -18.87 -14.31
N LEU A 122 -4.29 -19.53 -15.47
CA LEU A 122 -5.31 -20.46 -15.91
C LEU A 122 -5.02 -21.87 -15.34
N GLU A 123 -6.01 -22.76 -15.40
CA GLU A 123 -5.91 -24.14 -14.91
C GLU A 123 -4.81 -24.97 -15.59
N ASN A 124 -4.47 -24.63 -16.84
CA ASN A 124 -3.35 -25.22 -17.59
C ASN A 124 -1.97 -24.65 -17.19
N GLY A 125 -1.92 -23.74 -16.21
CA GLY A 125 -0.70 -23.06 -15.77
C GLY A 125 -0.29 -21.85 -16.63
N THR A 126 -1.03 -21.56 -17.71
CA THR A 126 -0.73 -20.41 -18.58
C THR A 126 -1.02 -19.11 -17.85
N LYS A 127 -0.10 -18.15 -17.96
CA LYS A 127 -0.23 -16.81 -17.40
C LYS A 127 -0.66 -15.83 -18.48
N VAL A 128 -1.69 -15.05 -18.19
CA VAL A 128 -2.29 -14.10 -19.14
C VAL A 128 -2.46 -12.76 -18.45
N ALA A 129 -2.04 -11.69 -19.10
CA ALA A 129 -2.28 -10.34 -18.61
C ALA A 129 -3.78 -10.01 -18.70
N VAL A 130 -4.35 -9.55 -17.59
CA VAL A 130 -5.71 -9.03 -17.55
C VAL A 130 -5.68 -7.62 -18.12
N GLY A 131 -6.16 -7.47 -19.36
CA GLY A 131 -6.05 -6.23 -20.12
C GLY A 131 -6.84 -6.26 -21.44
N PRO A 132 -6.59 -5.28 -22.33
CA PRO A 132 -7.28 -5.16 -23.61
C PRO A 132 -7.11 -6.43 -24.46
N GLY A 133 -8.21 -6.93 -25.03
CA GLY A 133 -8.22 -8.15 -25.84
C GLY A 133 -8.55 -9.44 -25.09
N LEU A 134 -8.68 -9.39 -23.75
CA LEU A 134 -9.19 -10.50 -22.96
C LEU A 134 -10.72 -10.54 -23.03
N THR A 135 -11.27 -11.70 -23.41
CA THR A 135 -12.72 -11.96 -23.35
C THR A 135 -13.03 -12.85 -22.16
N ILE A 136 -14.07 -12.50 -21.39
CA ILE A 136 -14.48 -13.24 -20.19
C ILE A 136 -15.86 -13.83 -20.47
N SER A 137 -16.01 -15.13 -20.25
CA SER A 137 -17.28 -15.84 -20.38
C SER A 137 -17.64 -16.50 -19.05
N GLN A 138 -18.93 -16.44 -18.71
CA GLN A 138 -19.46 -17.17 -17.56
C GLN A 138 -19.83 -18.57 -18.02
N SER A 139 -19.46 -19.58 -17.23
CA SER A 139 -19.96 -20.95 -17.36
C SER A 139 -21.46 -21.01 -17.12
#